data_AF-A0A2S8RX27-F1
#
_entry.id   AF-A0A2S8RX27-F1
#
_cell.length_a   1.000
_cell.length_b   1.000
_cell.length_c   1.000
_cell.angle_alpha   90.00
_cell.angle_beta   90.00
_cell.angle_gamma   90.00
#
_symmetry.space_group_name_H-M   'P 1'
#
loop_
_entity.id
_entity.type
_entity.pdbx_description
1 polymer ?
#
loop_
_entity_poly.entity_id
_entity_poly.type
_entity_poly.pdbx_seq_one_letter_code
_entity_poly.pdbx_strand_id
1 'polypeptide(L)'
;MTAQYAIAKGRGLDRTLARLAALATSCITLSMPVNAATPLVTSVLPLSLAIDAATETVHVCEAKGFRVAVAIVDADGVIKLQLRGDGSPIHSQGFSFRKAYTVMSMGPMMGADTNGALIKLISGFSPTLPAVATSGTPNLLFLPGAVLVKANGQAIAAIGVSGAPKSVDDEVCAQAGLDKIRSRLTDTSPSPN
;
A
#
# COMPACT_ATOMS: atom_id res chain seq x y z
N MET A 1 -0.99 79.11 -58.07
CA MET A 1 -1.52 79.85 -56.90
C MET A 1 -2.60 78.96 -56.28
N THR A 2 -2.34 78.42 -55.07
CA THR A 2 -3.30 78.00 -54.01
C THR A 2 -4.54 77.16 -54.41
N ALA A 3 -4.98 76.11 -53.72
CA ALA A 3 -4.80 75.70 -52.34
C ALA A 3 -5.30 74.24 -52.16
N GLN A 4 -4.83 73.63 -51.07
CA GLN A 4 -5.41 72.46 -50.40
C GLN A 4 -6.90 72.69 -50.03
N TYR A 5 -7.72 71.64 -49.94
CA TYR A 5 -8.13 70.98 -48.67
C TYR A 5 -9.31 69.98 -48.85
N ALA A 6 -9.38 69.05 -47.89
CA ALA A 6 -10.55 68.33 -47.37
C ALA A 6 -11.12 67.07 -48.07
N ILE A 7 -10.65 65.95 -47.51
CA ILE A 7 -11.29 64.65 -47.23
C ILE A 7 -12.82 64.67 -47.02
N ALA A 8 -13.56 63.73 -47.63
CA ALA A 8 -14.64 62.97 -46.96
C ALA A 8 -15.06 61.68 -47.70
N LYS A 9 -14.50 60.57 -47.20
CA LYS A 9 -14.97 59.17 -47.11
C LYS A 9 -16.39 58.83 -47.63
N GLY A 10 -16.45 58.01 -48.68
CA GLY A 10 -17.64 57.22 -49.07
C GLY A 10 -17.25 55.75 -49.24
N ARG A 11 -17.71 54.91 -48.31
CA ARG A 11 -17.37 53.49 -48.15
C ARG A 11 -18.32 52.66 -49.03
N GLY A 12 -17.87 52.25 -50.21
CA GLY A 12 -18.60 51.41 -51.17
C GLY A 12 -17.97 50.03 -51.32
N LEU A 13 -18.36 49.12 -50.44
CA LEU A 13 -19.00 47.85 -50.78
C LEU A 13 -18.74 47.26 -52.19
N ASP A 14 -17.53 46.76 -52.52
CA ASP A 14 -17.32 45.96 -53.75
C ASP A 14 -16.08 45.04 -53.65
N ARG A 15 -16.00 44.22 -52.60
CA ARG A 15 -14.97 43.17 -52.49
C ARG A 15 -15.55 41.84 -52.03
N THR A 16 -16.65 41.44 -52.65
CA THR A 16 -17.28 40.13 -52.51
C THR A 16 -17.18 39.35 -53.81
N LEU A 17 -15.97 38.96 -54.20
CA LEU A 17 -15.75 37.79 -55.05
C LEU A 17 -14.64 36.95 -54.43
N ALA A 18 -15.10 36.25 -53.41
CA ALA A 18 -14.64 35.01 -52.82
C ALA A 18 -13.45 34.33 -53.53
N ARG A 19 -12.35 34.32 -52.77
CA ARG A 19 -11.27 33.34 -52.82
C ARG A 19 -11.88 31.93 -52.67
N LEU A 20 -12.11 31.25 -53.77
CA LEU A 20 -12.42 29.81 -53.83
C LEU A 20 -11.16 29.09 -54.31
N ALA A 21 -10.27 28.76 -53.38
CA ALA A 21 -9.18 27.83 -53.66
C ALA A 21 -8.80 27.07 -52.38
N ALA A 22 -9.14 25.77 -52.40
CA ALA A 22 -8.52 24.68 -51.66
C ALA A 22 -8.64 24.68 -50.13
N LEU A 23 -9.81 24.27 -49.63
CA LEU A 23 -9.93 23.59 -48.33
C LEU A 23 -9.97 22.08 -48.59
N ALA A 24 -8.81 21.47 -48.85
CA ALA A 24 -8.68 20.03 -49.05
C ALA A 24 -7.85 19.41 -47.92
N THR A 25 -8.58 18.87 -46.94
CA THR A 25 -8.32 17.58 -46.28
C THR A 25 -6.87 17.08 -46.22
N SER A 26 -6.24 17.25 -45.06
CA SER A 26 -5.31 16.24 -44.53
C SER A 26 -5.26 16.33 -43.01
N CYS A 27 -6.22 15.70 -42.34
CA CYS A 27 -6.13 15.42 -40.92
C CYS A 27 -5.47 14.03 -40.81
N ILE A 28 -4.14 14.01 -40.79
CA ILE A 28 -3.37 12.80 -40.53
C ILE A 28 -3.59 12.48 -39.05
N THR A 29 -4.54 11.60 -38.76
CA THR A 29 -4.70 11.01 -37.44
C THR A 29 -3.51 10.09 -37.20
N LEU A 30 -2.49 10.58 -36.49
CA LEU A 30 -1.43 9.75 -35.94
C LEU A 30 -2.08 8.81 -34.90
N SER A 31 -2.39 7.58 -35.32
CA SER A 31 -2.74 6.50 -34.41
C SER A 31 -1.51 6.18 -33.57
N MET A 32 -1.40 6.81 -32.40
CA MET A 32 -0.41 6.40 -31.42
C MET A 32 -0.75 4.96 -30.98
N PRO A 33 0.20 4.03 -30.98
CA PRO A 33 -0.03 2.73 -30.38
C PRO A 33 -0.29 2.98 -28.89
N VAL A 34 -1.52 2.73 -28.45
CA VAL A 34 -1.80 2.67 -27.02
C VAL A 34 -1.08 1.43 -26.52
N ASN A 35 0.03 1.64 -25.82
CA ASN A 35 0.70 0.53 -25.14
C ASN A 35 -0.27 0.08 -24.05
N ALA A 36 -0.98 -1.02 -24.28
CA ALA A 36 -1.81 -1.63 -23.26
C ALA A 36 -0.89 -1.96 -22.08
N ALA A 37 -1.00 -1.18 -21.00
CA ALA A 37 -0.28 -1.45 -19.78
C ALA A 37 -0.72 -2.84 -19.32
N THR A 38 0.23 -3.77 -19.21
CA THR A 38 -0.02 -5.07 -18.60
C THR A 38 -0.62 -4.78 -17.21
N PRO A 39 -1.81 -5.30 -16.88
CA PRO A 39 -2.40 -5.06 -15.57
C PRO A 39 -1.39 -5.54 -14.53
N LEU A 40 -0.99 -4.63 -13.62
CA LEU A 40 -0.16 -4.99 -12.48
C LEU A 40 -0.95 -6.04 -11.69
N VAL A 41 -0.58 -7.31 -11.80
CA VAL A 41 -1.18 -8.36 -10.98
C VAL A 41 -0.68 -8.14 -9.56
N THR A 42 -1.42 -7.37 -8.76
CA THR A 42 -1.20 -7.27 -7.32
C THR A 42 -1.57 -8.62 -6.71
N SER A 43 -0.56 -9.36 -6.24
CA SER A 43 -0.81 -10.55 -5.43
C SER A 43 -1.51 -10.12 -4.15
N VAL A 44 -2.64 -10.75 -3.84
CA VAL A 44 -3.43 -10.49 -2.63
C VAL A 44 -3.39 -11.74 -1.78
N LEU A 45 -3.24 -11.59 -0.46
CA LEU A 45 -3.31 -12.72 0.46
C LEU A 45 -4.74 -13.32 0.47
N PRO A 46 -4.94 -14.58 0.02
CA PRO A 46 -6.24 -15.23 0.09
C PRO A 46 -6.70 -15.39 1.54
N LEU A 47 -8.01 -15.27 1.79
CA LEU A 47 -8.58 -15.38 3.13
C LEU A 47 -8.25 -16.72 3.80
N SER A 48 -8.24 -17.82 3.04
CA SER A 48 -7.88 -19.14 3.57
C SER A 48 -6.45 -19.19 4.12
N LEU A 49 -5.48 -18.59 3.42
CA LEU A 49 -4.11 -18.48 3.92
C LEU A 49 -4.02 -17.54 5.13
N ALA A 50 -4.80 -16.45 5.16
CA ALA A 50 -4.87 -15.58 6.32
C ALA A 50 -5.39 -16.33 7.57
N ILE A 51 -6.44 -17.15 7.42
CA ILE A 51 -6.98 -17.99 8.49
C ILE A 51 -5.92 -18.98 8.98
N ASP A 52 -5.24 -19.67 8.07
CA ASP A 52 -4.20 -20.64 8.43
C ASP A 52 -3.05 -19.99 9.19
N ALA A 53 -2.55 -18.84 8.71
CA ALA A 53 -1.46 -18.11 9.35
C ALA A 53 -1.86 -17.61 10.74
N ALA A 54 -3.07 -17.04 10.88
CA ALA A 54 -3.55 -16.54 12.16
C ALA A 54 -3.81 -17.67 13.16
N THR A 55 -4.36 -18.79 12.70
CA THR A 55 -4.60 -19.98 13.54
C THR A 55 -3.29 -20.56 14.05
N GLU A 56 -2.29 -20.73 13.18
CA GLU A 56 -0.97 -21.21 13.58
C GLU A 56 -0.29 -20.23 14.56
N THR A 57 -0.40 -18.92 14.29
CA THR A 57 0.14 -17.88 15.18
C THR A 57 -0.42 -18.02 16.60
N VAL A 58 -1.74 -18.15 16.74
CA VAL A 58 -2.39 -18.35 18.04
C VAL A 58 -1.89 -19.64 18.68
N HIS A 59 -1.92 -20.75 17.94
CA HIS A 59 -1.49 -22.07 18.45
C HIS A 59 -0.05 -22.07 18.99
N VAL A 60 0.89 -21.49 18.25
CA VAL A 60 2.31 -21.41 18.67
C VAL A 60 2.48 -20.52 19.90
N CYS A 61 1.73 -19.42 20.00
CA CYS A 61 1.74 -18.57 21.17
C CYS A 61 1.14 -19.25 22.40
N GLU A 62 0.02 -19.96 22.24
CA GLU A 62 -0.62 -20.71 23.32
C GLU A 62 0.24 -21.86 23.83
N ALA A 63 0.97 -22.56 22.94
CA ALA A 63 1.93 -23.59 23.32
C ALA A 63 3.08 -23.04 24.21
N LYS A 64 3.31 -21.72 24.19
CA LYS A 64 4.26 -21.02 25.06
C LYS A 64 3.60 -20.41 26.31
N GLY A 65 2.30 -20.61 26.50
CA GLY A 65 1.51 -20.03 27.59
C GLY A 65 1.08 -18.58 27.36
N PHE A 66 1.18 -18.07 26.12
CA PHE A 66 0.80 -16.69 25.79
C PHE A 66 -0.64 -16.62 25.31
N ARG A 67 -1.37 -15.61 25.77
CA ARG A 67 -2.76 -15.35 25.36
C ARG A 67 -2.77 -14.09 24.51
N VAL A 68 -2.94 -14.26 23.20
CA VAL A 68 -2.67 -13.19 22.22
C VAL A 68 -3.89 -12.84 21.37
N ALA A 69 -3.85 -11.64 20.80
CA ALA A 69 -4.68 -11.26 19.66
C ALA A 69 -3.80 -11.18 18.41
N VAL A 70 -4.38 -11.50 17.26
CA VAL A 70 -3.72 -11.48 15.95
C VAL A 70 -4.51 -10.59 15.01
N ALA A 71 -3.83 -9.75 14.24
CA ALA A 71 -4.43 -8.99 13.15
C ALA A 71 -3.60 -9.21 11.89
N ILE A 72 -4.28 -9.39 10.77
CA ILE A 72 -3.68 -9.42 9.45
C ILE A 72 -4.25 -8.25 8.67
N VAL A 73 -3.38 -7.39 8.14
CA VAL A 73 -3.75 -6.30 7.23
C VAL A 73 -3.32 -6.64 5.81
N ASP A 74 -4.06 -6.17 4.81
CA ASP A 74 -3.64 -6.22 3.41
C ASP A 74 -2.62 -5.12 3.07
N ALA A 75 -2.23 -5.04 1.79
CA ALA A 75 -1.27 -4.06 1.30
C ALA A 75 -1.71 -2.59 1.51
N ASP A 76 -3.01 -2.33 1.62
CA ASP A 76 -3.58 -1.00 1.86
C ASP A 76 -3.67 -0.68 3.38
N GLY A 77 -3.21 -1.60 4.24
CA GLY A 77 -3.27 -1.47 5.69
C GLY A 77 -4.68 -1.70 6.26
N VAL A 78 -5.60 -2.24 5.47
CA VAL A 78 -6.97 -2.57 5.89
C VAL A 78 -6.98 -3.95 6.52
N ILE A 79 -7.76 -4.13 7.60
CA ILE A 79 -7.87 -5.42 8.28
C ILE A 79 -8.49 -6.45 7.33
N LYS A 80 -7.71 -7.49 7.02
CA LYS A 80 -8.14 -8.68 6.30
C LYS A 80 -8.75 -9.73 7.23
N LEU A 81 -8.16 -9.88 8.42
CA LEU A 81 -8.59 -10.83 9.45
C LEU A 81 -8.15 -10.31 10.83
N GLN A 82 -8.98 -10.49 11.85
CA GLN A 82 -8.59 -10.21 13.23
C GLN A 82 -9.15 -11.28 14.15
N LEU A 83 -8.29 -11.84 15.01
CA LEU A 83 -8.64 -12.81 16.03
C LEU A 83 -8.32 -12.22 17.40
N ARG A 84 -9.23 -12.39 18.35
CA ARG A 84 -8.98 -12.11 19.77
C ARG A 84 -8.96 -13.44 20.49
N GLY A 85 -7.76 -13.91 20.87
CA GLY A 85 -7.62 -15.13 21.65
C GLY A 85 -8.26 -14.96 23.04
N ASP A 86 -8.80 -16.04 23.56
CA ASP A 86 -9.41 -16.07 24.88
C ASP A 86 -8.40 -15.62 25.95
N GLY A 87 -8.81 -14.81 26.93
CA GLY A 87 -7.90 -14.33 27.98
C GLY A 87 -6.76 -13.42 27.50
N SER A 88 -6.75 -12.99 26.23
CA SER A 88 -5.78 -11.99 25.75
C SER A 88 -6.00 -10.63 26.45
N PRO A 89 -4.93 -9.88 26.78
CA PRO A 89 -5.04 -8.56 27.38
C PRO A 89 -5.92 -7.60 26.57
N ILE A 90 -6.63 -6.70 27.23
CA ILE A 90 -7.62 -5.79 26.59
C ILE A 90 -7.02 -4.93 25.47
N HIS A 91 -5.74 -4.57 25.56
CA HIS A 91 -5.06 -3.73 24.59
C HIS A 91 -4.53 -4.53 23.37
N SER A 92 -4.49 -5.86 23.47
CA SER A 92 -3.86 -6.72 22.47
C SER A 92 -4.51 -6.63 21.10
N GLN A 93 -5.84 -6.51 21.03
CA GLN A 93 -6.55 -6.39 19.75
C GLN A 93 -6.15 -5.12 18.99
N GLY A 94 -6.08 -3.98 19.68
CA GLY A 94 -5.64 -2.72 19.07
C GLY A 94 -4.16 -2.75 18.73
N PHE A 95 -3.32 -3.34 19.59
CA PHE A 95 -1.88 -3.39 19.38
C PHE A 95 -1.48 -4.33 18.24
N SER A 96 -2.13 -5.49 18.10
CA SER A 96 -1.86 -6.41 17.00
C SER A 96 -2.12 -5.72 15.65
N PHE A 97 -3.23 -5.00 15.51
CA PHE A 97 -3.53 -4.19 14.33
C PHE A 97 -2.47 -3.12 14.08
N ARG A 98 -2.16 -2.29 15.09
CA ARG A 98 -1.23 -1.17 14.93
C ARG A 98 0.19 -1.63 14.57
N LYS A 99 0.66 -2.75 15.15
CA LYS A 99 1.94 -3.36 14.76
C LYS A 99 1.93 -3.85 13.31
N ALA A 100 0.87 -4.55 12.87
CA ALA A 100 0.72 -5.01 11.50
C ALA A 100 0.69 -3.83 10.50
N TYR A 101 -0.12 -2.81 10.81
CA TYR A 101 -0.21 -1.57 10.04
C TYR A 101 1.16 -0.88 9.92
N THR A 102 1.92 -0.81 11.02
CA THR A 102 3.24 -0.14 11.05
C THR A 102 4.23 -0.81 10.11
N VAL A 103 4.38 -2.14 10.22
CA VAL A 103 5.34 -2.85 9.36
C VAL A 103 4.89 -2.85 7.90
N MET A 104 3.57 -2.92 7.62
CA MET A 104 3.05 -2.79 6.26
C MET A 104 3.30 -1.39 5.68
N SER A 105 3.03 -0.35 6.46
CA SER A 105 3.14 1.04 6.02
C SER A 105 4.58 1.46 5.73
N MET A 106 5.55 0.99 6.52
CA MET A 106 6.92 1.51 6.45
C MET A 106 7.96 0.47 6.04
N GLY A 107 7.74 -0.80 6.38
CA GLY A 107 8.67 -1.89 6.11
C GLY A 107 9.12 -1.99 4.66
N PRO A 108 8.21 -1.96 3.66
CA PRO A 108 8.57 -2.04 2.24
C PRO A 108 9.49 -0.91 1.77
N MET A 109 9.31 0.31 2.28
CA MET A 109 10.14 1.48 1.93
C MET A 109 11.50 1.45 2.64
N MET A 110 11.54 0.90 3.86
CA MET A 110 12.72 0.91 4.73
C MET A 110 13.57 -0.36 4.60
N GLY A 111 13.11 -1.36 3.84
CA GLY A 111 13.76 -2.66 3.73
C GLY A 111 13.69 -3.49 5.02
N ALA A 112 12.59 -3.37 5.76
CA ALA A 112 12.39 -4.05 7.04
C ALA A 112 11.20 -5.02 6.98
N ASP A 113 11.47 -6.29 7.26
CA ASP A 113 10.45 -7.35 7.15
C ASP A 113 9.75 -7.67 8.48
N THR A 114 10.23 -7.08 9.57
CA THR A 114 9.61 -7.20 10.89
C THR A 114 9.54 -5.85 11.58
N ASN A 115 8.61 -5.69 12.51
CA ASN A 115 8.49 -4.45 13.27
C ASN A 115 9.73 -4.24 14.15
N GLY A 116 10.31 -5.30 14.72
CA GLY A 116 11.59 -5.25 15.42
C GLY A 116 12.75 -4.73 14.56
N ALA A 117 12.87 -5.20 13.31
CA ALA A 117 13.89 -4.72 12.38
C ALA A 117 13.66 -3.24 12.00
N LEU A 118 12.40 -2.86 11.77
CA LEU A 118 12.01 -1.49 11.47
C LEU A 118 12.37 -0.52 12.60
N ILE A 119 12.09 -0.91 13.85
CA ILE A 119 12.45 -0.13 15.04
C ILE A 119 13.95 0.10 15.12
N LYS A 120 14.75 -0.95 14.87
CA LYS A 120 16.22 -0.86 14.89
C LYS A 120 16.74 0.11 13.84
N LEU A 121 16.18 0.08 12.62
CA LEU A 121 16.54 0.99 11.54
C LEU A 121 16.18 2.44 11.89
N ILE A 122 14.94 2.69 12.30
CA ILE A 122 14.44 4.04 12.61
C ILE A 122 15.20 4.67 13.78
N SER A 123 15.45 3.88 14.83
CA SER A 123 16.22 4.34 15.99
C SER A 123 17.69 4.64 15.65
N GLY A 124 18.22 4.02 14.59
CA GLY A 124 19.55 4.32 14.05
C GLY A 124 19.64 5.69 13.38
N PHE A 125 18.54 6.23 12.84
CA PHE A 125 18.49 7.60 12.33
C PHE A 125 18.33 8.62 13.45
N SER A 126 17.40 8.35 14.38
CA SER A 126 17.25 9.15 15.60
C SER A 126 16.48 8.33 16.65
N PRO A 127 16.96 8.27 17.90
CA PRO A 127 16.27 7.56 18.98
C PRO A 127 14.85 8.06 19.27
N THR A 128 14.55 9.32 18.97
CA THR A 128 13.24 9.93 19.25
C THR A 128 12.23 9.77 18.10
N LEU A 129 12.70 9.36 16.92
CA LEU A 129 11.89 9.30 15.70
C LEU A 129 10.68 8.34 15.80
N PRO A 130 10.78 7.15 16.43
CA PRO A 130 9.61 6.29 16.63
C PRO A 130 8.48 6.97 17.42
N ALA A 131 8.85 7.72 18.46
CA ALA A 131 7.88 8.45 19.28
C ALA A 131 7.24 9.60 18.49
N VAL A 132 8.05 10.38 17.76
CA VAL A 132 7.56 11.49 16.92
C VAL A 132 6.61 11.00 15.83
N ALA A 133 6.97 9.92 15.13
CA ALA A 133 6.14 9.34 14.09
C ALA A 133 4.77 8.88 14.63
N THR A 134 4.76 8.27 15.82
CA THR A 134 3.53 7.82 16.48
C THR A 134 2.59 8.98 16.87
N SER A 135 3.13 10.15 17.21
CA SER A 135 2.32 11.33 17.57
C SER A 135 1.52 11.92 16.39
N GLY A 136 2.03 11.78 15.16
CA GLY A 136 1.37 12.29 13.96
C GLY A 136 0.46 11.28 13.26
N THR A 137 0.55 10.00 13.60
CA THR A 137 -0.18 8.92 12.93
C THR A 137 -0.68 7.88 13.94
N PRO A 138 -1.97 7.90 14.31
CA PRO A 138 -2.48 7.14 15.46
C PRO A 138 -2.34 5.62 15.31
N ASN A 139 -2.24 5.12 14.07
CA ASN A 139 -2.11 3.70 13.78
C ASN A 139 -0.67 3.16 13.88
N LEU A 140 0.35 4.03 13.92
CA LEU A 140 1.73 3.55 14.08
C LEU A 140 2.00 3.10 15.52
N LEU A 141 2.65 1.96 15.66
CA LEU A 141 3.12 1.38 16.91
C LEU A 141 4.45 0.68 16.66
N PHE A 142 5.53 1.36 17.01
CA PHE A 142 6.90 0.87 16.96
C PHE A 142 7.20 -0.02 18.16
N LEU A 143 6.59 -1.21 18.17
CA LEU A 143 6.82 -2.25 19.15
C LEU A 143 6.93 -3.62 18.43
N PRO A 144 7.93 -4.47 18.72
CA PRO A 144 8.05 -5.77 18.07
C PRO A 144 6.75 -6.58 18.13
N GLY A 145 6.52 -7.42 17.13
CA GLY A 145 5.32 -8.26 17.09
C GLY A 145 4.61 -8.28 15.76
N ALA A 146 5.26 -7.87 14.67
CA ALA A 146 4.67 -8.01 13.35
C ALA A 146 5.69 -8.39 12.29
N VAL A 147 5.23 -9.08 11.25
CA VAL A 147 6.03 -9.54 10.11
C VAL A 147 5.33 -9.21 8.79
N LEU A 148 6.10 -8.87 7.76
CA LEU A 148 5.61 -8.71 6.40
C LEU A 148 5.35 -10.08 5.76
N VAL A 149 4.23 -10.18 5.07
CA VAL A 149 3.93 -11.29 4.17
C VAL A 149 4.29 -10.83 2.76
N LYS A 150 5.22 -11.56 2.12
CA LYS A 150 5.67 -11.26 0.76
C LYS A 150 5.35 -12.39 -0.21
N ALA A 151 4.91 -12.03 -1.40
CA ALA A 151 4.80 -12.92 -2.56
C ALA A 151 5.63 -12.32 -3.70
N ASN A 152 6.49 -13.12 -4.34
CA ASN A 152 7.39 -12.67 -5.41
C ASN A 152 8.21 -11.41 -5.06
N GLY A 153 8.63 -11.30 -3.79
CA GLY A 153 9.39 -10.14 -3.28
C GLY A 153 8.56 -8.89 -2.97
N GLN A 154 7.27 -8.86 -3.34
CA GLN A 154 6.35 -7.76 -3.03
C GLN A 154 5.65 -8.01 -1.70
N ALA A 155 5.54 -6.98 -0.85
CA ALA A 155 4.72 -7.05 0.36
C ALA A 155 3.22 -6.99 -0.01
N ILE A 156 2.46 -7.99 0.44
CA ILE A 156 1.04 -8.17 0.08
C ILE A 156 0.10 -8.12 1.30
N ALA A 157 0.67 -8.28 2.49
CA ALA A 157 -0.01 -8.25 3.77
C ALA A 157 1.00 -8.12 4.91
N ALA A 158 0.52 -7.94 6.14
CA ALA A 158 1.33 -8.06 7.35
C ALA A 158 0.55 -8.77 8.46
N ILE A 159 1.24 -9.59 9.24
CA ILE A 159 0.70 -10.27 10.41
C ILE A 159 1.21 -9.54 11.64
N GLY A 160 0.33 -9.10 12.54
CA GLY A 160 0.68 -8.50 13.83
C GLY A 160 0.06 -9.26 15.00
N VAL A 161 0.80 -9.33 16.09
CA VAL A 161 0.50 -10.12 17.28
C VAL A 161 0.74 -9.28 18.52
N SER A 162 -0.12 -9.45 19.53
CA SER A 162 0.05 -8.81 20.82
C SER A 162 -0.52 -9.65 21.95
N GLY A 163 0.20 -9.73 23.06
CA GLY A 163 -0.30 -10.30 24.32
C GLY A 163 0.73 -11.12 25.08
N ALA A 164 1.87 -11.46 24.47
CA ALA A 164 2.97 -12.07 25.18
C ALA A 164 3.58 -11.08 26.21
N PRO A 165 4.20 -11.57 27.30
CA PRO A 165 4.84 -10.70 28.31
C PRO A 165 5.96 -9.83 27.73
N LYS A 166 6.64 -10.30 26.67
CA LYS A 166 7.61 -9.52 25.91
C LYS A 166 7.15 -9.45 24.46
N SER A 167 7.14 -8.26 23.90
CA SER A 167 6.65 -8.04 22.54
C SER A 167 7.50 -8.71 21.45
N VAL A 168 8.76 -9.03 21.74
CA VAL A 168 9.59 -9.85 20.84
C VAL A 168 9.06 -11.27 20.69
N ASP A 169 8.41 -11.81 21.73
CA ASP A 169 7.80 -13.14 21.67
C ASP A 169 6.53 -13.12 20.79
N ASP A 170 5.82 -11.99 20.73
CA ASP A 170 4.74 -11.80 19.76
C ASP A 170 5.27 -11.94 18.32
N GLU A 171 6.48 -11.41 18.03
CA GLU A 171 7.07 -11.43 16.68
C GLU A 171 7.49 -12.84 16.28
N VAL A 172 7.97 -13.63 17.24
CA VAL A 172 8.27 -15.05 17.04
C VAL A 172 6.99 -15.83 16.66
N CYS A 173 5.87 -15.58 17.33
CA CYS A 173 4.60 -16.22 16.95
C CYS A 173 4.12 -15.76 15.57
N ALA A 174 4.23 -14.46 15.27
CA ALA A 174 3.86 -13.91 13.97
C ALA A 174 4.69 -14.56 12.83
N GLN A 175 5.99 -14.74 13.07
CA GLN A 175 6.89 -15.42 12.12
C GLN A 175 6.48 -16.87 11.89
N ALA A 176 6.08 -17.60 12.94
CA ALA A 176 5.60 -18.98 12.79
C ALA A 176 4.32 -19.06 11.94
N GLY A 177 3.40 -18.10 12.09
CA GLY A 177 2.22 -17.98 11.23
C GLY A 177 2.57 -17.72 9.76
N LEU A 178 3.54 -16.84 9.49
CA LEU A 178 4.06 -16.62 8.14
C LEU A 178 4.70 -17.90 7.57
N ASP A 179 5.50 -18.60 8.36
CA ASP A 179 6.19 -19.83 7.93
C ASP A 179 5.20 -20.93 7.52
N LYS A 180 4.04 -21.02 8.20
CA LYS A 180 2.95 -21.95 7.87
C LYS A 180 2.39 -21.80 6.44
N ILE A 181 2.43 -20.59 5.90
CA ILE A 181 1.85 -20.28 4.58
C ILE A 181 2.92 -20.05 3.51
N ARG A 182 4.20 -20.00 3.89
CA ARG A 182 5.30 -19.52 3.02
C ARG A 182 5.41 -20.25 1.68
N SER A 183 5.31 -21.58 1.68
CA SER A 183 5.37 -22.39 0.44
C SER A 183 4.17 -22.18 -0.50
N ARG A 184 3.07 -21.62 0.00
CA ARG A 184 1.83 -21.38 -0.76
C ARG A 184 1.73 -19.95 -1.27
N LEU A 185 2.69 -19.08 -0.93
CA LEU A 185 2.76 -17.71 -1.40
C LEU A 185 3.47 -17.57 -2.75
N THR A 186 4.17 -18.61 -3.22
CA THR A 186 4.91 -18.62 -4.49
C THR A 186 4.05 -19.03 -5.69
N ASP A 187 2.84 -19.56 -5.47
CA ASP A 187 1.99 -20.14 -6.52
C ASP A 187 0.80 -19.26 -6.95
N THR A 188 0.67 -18.02 -6.45
CA THR A 188 -0.43 -17.13 -6.84
C THR A 188 -0.20 -16.43 -8.19
N SER A 189 0.06 -17.19 -9.24
CA SER A 189 -0.36 -16.77 -10.58
C SER A 189 -1.89 -16.90 -10.63
N PRO A 190 -2.65 -15.95 -11.19
CA PRO A 190 -4.09 -16.12 -11.34
C PRO A 190 -4.35 -17.37 -12.16
N SER A 191 -5.15 -18.31 -11.63
CA SER A 191 -5.69 -19.41 -12.43
C SER A 191 -6.48 -18.79 -13.60
N PRO A 192 -6.18 -19.14 -14.86
CA PRO A 192 -6.98 -18.70 -15.98
C PRO A 192 -8.32 -19.42 -15.91
N ASN A 193 -9.36 -18.69 -15.51
CA ASN A 193 -10.74 -19.05 -15.87
C ASN A 193 -10.99 -18.54 -17.29
#